data_AF-A0A235F421-F1
#
_entry.id   AF-A0A235F421-F1
#
_cell.length_a   1.000
_cell.length_b   1.000
_cell.length_c   1.000
_cell.angle_alpha   90.00
_cell.angle_beta   90.00
_cell.angle_gamma   90.00
#
_symmetry.space_group_name_H-M   'P 1'
#
loop_
_entity.id
_entity.type
_entity.pdbx_description
1 polymer ?
#
loop_
_entity_poly.entity_id
_entity_poly.type
_entity_poly.pdbx_seq_one_letter_code
_entity_poly.pdbx_strand_id
1 'polypeptide(L)'
;SLISIVEVYVAALQDKFNISRSKAVLGGGLVSALFSLIYASNGGLNFLDIVDHFINTYGIVLSGLVEVVLIGWVFKKLGEFQNHANGLSDLRTGSWWVFCLKFVTPVLLGYMMIQLVITELKEPYANYPVEALIKYGAVTAAAIIILGILLSFVKWDDKKTTTDHKEAM
;
A
#
# COMPACT_ATOMS: atom_id res chain seq x y z
N SER A 1 13.29 9.61 4.57
CA SER A 1 12.45 8.66 3.80
C SER A 1 12.15 7.40 4.60
N LEU A 2 13.15 6.61 5.03
CA LEU A 2 12.94 5.33 5.76
C LEU A 2 12.01 5.42 6.98
N ILE A 3 12.22 6.41 7.87
CA ILE A 3 11.40 6.58 9.08
C ILE A 3 9.92 6.81 8.72
N SER A 4 9.64 7.54 7.63
CA SER A 4 8.26 7.82 7.20
C SER A 4 7.55 6.58 6.68
N ILE A 5 8.23 5.73 5.89
CA ILE A 5 7.67 4.47 5.40
C ILE A 5 7.41 3.50 6.56
N VAL A 6 8.35 3.41 7.51
CA VAL A 6 8.19 2.56 8.70
C VAL A 6 7.04 3.04 9.58
N GLU A 7 6.83 4.36 9.72
CA GLU A 7 5.73 4.89 10.54
C GLU A 7 4.36 4.52 9.97
N VAL A 8 4.18 4.45 8.65
CA VAL A 8 2.91 3.98 8.03
C VAL A 8 2.59 2.54 8.45
N TYR A 9 3.59 1.66 8.41
CA TYR A 9 3.46 0.27 8.86
C TYR A 9 3.22 0.16 10.37
N VAL A 10 3.95 0.93 11.18
CA VAL A 10 3.83 0.95 12.63
C VAL A 10 2.47 1.51 13.07
N ALA A 11 1.96 2.55 12.41
CA ALA A 11 0.61 3.09 12.64
C ALA A 11 -0.45 2.04 12.32
N ALA A 12 -0.35 1.37 11.16
CA ALA A 12 -1.28 0.29 10.80
C ALA A 12 -1.33 -0.83 11.85
N LEU A 13 -0.19 -1.22 12.44
CA LEU A 13 -0.16 -2.20 13.54
C LEU A 13 -0.81 -1.67 14.83
N GLN A 14 -0.55 -0.42 15.19
CA GLN A 14 -1.15 0.21 16.37
C GLN A 14 -2.66 0.31 16.25
N ASP A 15 -3.16 0.72 15.09
CA ASP A 15 -4.58 0.91 14.83
C ASP A 15 -5.30 -0.44 14.76
N LYS A 16 -4.70 -1.42 14.07
CA LYS A 16 -5.31 -2.74 13.89
C LYS A 16 -5.39 -3.56 15.18
N PHE A 17 -4.30 -3.60 15.94
CA PHE A 17 -4.16 -4.47 17.12
C PHE A 17 -4.27 -3.73 18.45
N ASN A 18 -4.52 -2.42 18.42
CA ASN A 18 -4.59 -1.56 19.61
C ASN A 18 -3.40 -1.74 20.57
N ILE A 19 -2.20 -1.83 20.03
CA ILE A 19 -0.96 -1.95 20.80
C ILE A 19 -0.29 -0.58 20.97
N SER A 20 0.54 -0.43 22.01
CA SER A 20 1.31 0.80 22.21
C SER A 20 2.39 0.96 21.14
N ARG A 21 2.76 2.21 20.83
CA ARG A 21 3.81 2.53 19.86
C ARG A 21 5.09 1.74 20.09
N SER A 22 5.57 1.67 21.33
CA SER A 22 6.78 0.92 21.67
C SER A 22 6.67 -0.57 21.33
N LYS A 23 5.50 -1.19 21.56
CA LYS A 23 5.27 -2.60 21.20
C LYS A 23 5.20 -2.78 19.69
N ALA A 24 4.54 -1.87 18.97
CA ALA A 24 4.45 -1.91 17.51
C ALA A 24 5.82 -1.73 16.85
N VAL A 25 6.63 -0.78 17.31
CA VAL A 25 7.99 -0.54 16.80
C VAL A 25 8.91 -1.72 17.11
N LEU A 26 8.92 -2.23 18.35
CA LEU A 26 9.79 -3.35 18.72
C LEU A 26 9.38 -4.64 18.00
N GLY A 27 8.09 -4.98 18.02
CA GLY A 27 7.58 -6.18 17.36
C GLY A 27 7.74 -6.10 15.85
N GLY A 28 7.24 -5.02 15.24
CA GLY A 28 7.30 -4.84 13.80
C GLY A 28 8.73 -4.66 13.27
N GLY A 29 9.58 -3.97 14.02
CA GLY A 29 11.00 -3.82 13.72
C GLY A 29 11.79 -5.11 13.85
N LEU A 30 11.54 -5.92 14.89
CA LEU A 30 12.17 -7.23 15.06
C LEU A 30 11.79 -8.17 13.92
N VAL A 31 10.49 -8.24 13.57
CA VAL A 31 10.02 -9.04 12.42
C VAL A 31 10.72 -8.58 11.14
N SER A 32 10.76 -7.27 10.88
CA SER A 32 11.42 -6.71 9.69
C SER A 32 12.92 -7.03 9.66
N ALA A 33 13.60 -6.96 10.81
CA ALA A 33 15.02 -7.28 10.92
C ALA A 33 15.28 -8.77 10.62
N LEU A 34 14.44 -9.68 11.13
CA LEU A 34 14.54 -11.11 10.86
C LEU A 34 14.31 -11.42 9.37
N PHE A 35 13.29 -10.82 8.75
CA PHE A 35 13.07 -10.96 7.31
C PHE A 35 14.20 -10.38 6.47
N SER A 36 14.81 -9.27 6.93
CA SER A 36 15.92 -8.62 6.22
C SER A 36 17.17 -9.50 6.12
N LEU A 37 17.34 -10.48 7.02
CA LEU A 37 18.46 -11.43 6.95
C LEU A 37 18.45 -12.27 5.66
N ILE A 38 17.28 -12.48 5.05
CA ILE A 38 17.16 -13.19 3.76
C ILE A 38 17.96 -12.44 2.68
N TYR A 39 17.90 -11.11 2.69
CA TYR A 39 18.61 -10.26 1.74
C TYR A 39 20.11 -10.16 2.00
N ALA A 40 20.57 -10.49 3.21
CA ALA A 40 21.98 -10.47 3.59
C ALA A 40 22.77 -11.73 3.18
N SER A 41 22.18 -12.59 2.33
CA SER A 41 22.79 -13.82 1.82
C SER A 41 23.51 -13.60 0.48
N ASN A 42 24.31 -14.58 0.04
CA ASN A 42 24.92 -14.56 -1.29
C ASN A 42 23.84 -14.57 -2.38
N GLY A 43 23.77 -13.51 -3.18
CA GLY A 43 22.71 -13.31 -4.17
C GLY A 43 21.43 -12.65 -3.63
N GLY A 44 21.39 -12.30 -2.35
CA GLY A 44 20.25 -11.63 -1.72
C GLY A 44 19.94 -10.25 -2.30
N LEU A 45 20.94 -9.57 -2.89
CA LEU A 45 20.74 -8.31 -3.61
C LEU A 45 19.86 -8.47 -4.85
N ASN A 46 20.05 -9.54 -5.63
CA ASN A 46 19.21 -9.82 -6.80
C ASN A 46 17.77 -10.14 -6.38
N PHE A 47 17.61 -10.89 -5.29
CA PHE A 47 16.29 -11.17 -4.73
C PHE A 47 15.61 -9.88 -4.25
N LEU A 48 16.35 -9.01 -3.55
CA LEU A 48 15.87 -7.71 -3.10
C LEU A 48 15.44 -6.84 -4.28
N ASP A 49 16.24 -6.75 -5.34
CA ASP A 49 15.93 -5.96 -6.54
C ASP A 49 14.65 -6.46 -7.25
N ILE A 50 14.53 -7.77 -7.47
CA ILE A 50 13.31 -8.35 -8.07
C ILE A 50 12.09 -8.07 -7.20
N VAL A 51 12.18 -8.28 -5.88
CA VAL A 51 11.05 -8.02 -4.98
C VAL A 51 10.68 -6.54 -4.97
N ASP A 52 11.66 -5.64 -4.85
CA ASP A 52 11.43 -4.19 -4.82
C ASP A 52 10.72 -3.72 -6.09
N HIS A 53 11.20 -4.16 -7.26
CA HIS A 53 10.57 -3.86 -8.54
C HIS A 53 9.11 -4.31 -8.58
N PHE A 54 8.82 -5.56 -8.20
CA PHE A 54 7.44 -6.07 -8.27
C PHE A 54 6.50 -5.41 -7.26
N ILE A 55 6.97 -5.13 -6.03
CA ILE A 55 6.15 -4.49 -5.00
C ILE A 55 5.85 -3.05 -5.37
N ASN A 56 6.83 -2.28 -5.83
CA ASN A 56 6.61 -0.88 -6.18
C ASN A 56 5.78 -0.73 -7.45
N THR A 57 5.99 -1.61 -8.44
CA THR A 57 5.39 -1.42 -9.76
C THR A 57 4.04 -2.11 -9.93
N TYR A 58 3.83 -3.27 -9.29
CA TYR A 58 2.53 -3.95 -9.28
C TYR A 58 1.79 -3.75 -7.96
N GLY A 59 2.44 -3.98 -6.82
CA GLY A 59 1.79 -3.93 -5.51
C GLY A 59 1.18 -2.56 -5.19
N ILE A 60 2.02 -1.52 -5.17
CA ILE A 60 1.60 -0.15 -4.83
C ILE A 60 0.63 0.40 -5.87
N VAL A 61 0.95 0.26 -7.16
CA VAL A 61 0.11 0.78 -8.27
C VAL A 61 -1.26 0.13 -8.28
N LEU A 62 -1.34 -1.21 -8.17
CA LEU A 62 -2.61 -1.93 -8.13
C LEU A 62 -3.42 -1.56 -6.89
N SER A 63 -2.79 -1.49 -5.72
CA SER A 63 -3.46 -1.09 -4.49
C SER A 63 -4.05 0.31 -4.60
N GLY A 64 -3.28 1.28 -5.11
CA GLY A 64 -3.76 2.65 -5.33
C GLY A 64 -4.89 2.73 -6.35
N LEU A 65 -4.81 1.95 -7.44
CA LEU A 65 -5.89 1.86 -8.43
C LEU A 65 -7.17 1.31 -7.78
N VAL A 66 -7.08 0.22 -7.04
CA VAL A 66 -8.22 -0.38 -6.34
C VAL A 66 -8.83 0.61 -5.34
N GLU A 67 -8.00 1.26 -4.52
CA GLU A 67 -8.44 2.22 -3.52
C GLU A 67 -9.22 3.38 -4.14
N VAL A 68 -8.64 4.03 -5.16
CA VAL A 68 -9.30 5.16 -5.83
C VAL A 68 -10.54 4.68 -6.58
N VAL A 69 -10.55 3.47 -7.14
CA VAL A 69 -11.74 2.91 -7.80
C VAL A 69 -12.87 2.71 -6.79
N LEU A 70 -12.56 2.12 -5.63
CA LEU A 70 -13.53 1.84 -4.58
C LEU A 70 -14.13 3.14 -4.03
N ILE A 71 -13.28 4.11 -3.69
CA ILE A 71 -13.73 5.39 -3.15
C ILE A 71 -14.48 6.21 -4.22
N GLY A 72 -13.95 6.22 -5.45
CA GLY A 72 -14.42 6.91 -6.66
C GLY A 72 -15.80 6.53 -7.15
N TRP A 73 -16.00 5.23 -7.36
CA TRP A 73 -17.15 4.72 -8.10
C TRP A 73 -18.01 3.75 -7.31
N VAL A 74 -17.42 2.94 -6.43
CA VAL A 74 -18.17 1.92 -5.67
C VAL A 74 -18.88 2.56 -4.49
N PHE A 75 -18.12 3.14 -3.56
CA PHE A 75 -18.66 3.80 -2.37
C PHE A 75 -19.16 5.22 -2.66
N LYS A 76 -18.65 5.86 -3.73
CA LYS A 76 -19.01 7.24 -4.13
C LYS A 76 -18.83 8.26 -2.99
N LYS A 77 -17.79 8.06 -2.17
CA LYS A 77 -17.52 8.84 -0.95
C LYS A 77 -16.64 10.06 -1.15
N LEU A 78 -16.24 10.38 -2.39
CA LEU A 78 -15.33 11.51 -2.67
C LEU A 78 -15.84 12.84 -2.12
N GLY A 79 -17.16 13.09 -2.18
CA GLY A 79 -17.74 14.33 -1.65
C GLY A 79 -17.58 14.46 -0.13
N GLU A 80 -17.71 13.35 0.60
CA GLU A 80 -17.50 13.34 2.06
C GLU A 80 -16.05 13.61 2.41
N PHE A 81 -15.11 12.96 1.71
CA PHE A 81 -13.67 13.22 1.89
C PHE A 81 -13.28 14.65 1.51
N GLN A 82 -13.85 15.19 0.43
CA GLN A 82 -13.63 16.57 0.01
C GLN A 82 -14.15 17.56 1.05
N ASN A 83 -15.34 17.33 1.60
CA ASN A 83 -15.92 18.18 2.65
C ASN A 83 -15.09 18.14 3.93
N HIS A 84 -14.64 16.96 4.33
CA HIS A 84 -13.75 16.81 5.48
C HIS A 84 -12.42 17.56 5.27
N ALA A 85 -11.79 17.38 4.10
CA ALA A 85 -10.57 18.10 3.75
C ALA A 85 -10.78 19.62 3.73
N ASN A 86 -11.88 20.11 3.16
CA ASN A 86 -12.24 21.53 3.12
C ASN A 86 -12.58 22.12 4.49
N GLY A 87 -12.99 21.29 5.46
CA GLY A 87 -13.26 21.72 6.83
C GLY A 87 -11.98 21.97 7.65
N LEU A 88 -10.89 21.28 7.29
CA LEU A 88 -9.59 21.35 7.97
C LEU A 88 -8.55 22.20 7.21
N SER A 89 -8.79 22.49 5.93
CA SER A 89 -7.83 23.18 5.06
C SER A 89 -8.18 24.65 4.86
N ASP A 90 -7.17 25.52 4.94
CA ASP A 90 -7.29 26.94 4.57
C ASP A 90 -7.59 27.14 3.07
N LEU A 91 -7.24 26.15 2.24
CA LEU A 91 -7.51 26.13 0.81
C LEU A 91 -8.59 25.10 0.48
N ARG A 92 -9.64 25.55 -0.21
CA ARG A 92 -10.71 24.66 -0.66
C ARG A 92 -10.28 23.85 -1.88
N THR A 93 -10.35 22.54 -1.75
CA THR A 93 -10.31 21.58 -2.84
C THR A 93 -11.57 21.78 -3.70
N GLY A 94 -11.41 22.35 -4.88
CA GLY A 94 -12.50 22.60 -5.83
C GLY A 94 -12.91 21.36 -6.62
N SER A 95 -13.78 21.51 -7.62
CA SER A 95 -14.28 20.39 -8.45
C SER A 95 -13.19 19.64 -9.22
N TRP A 96 -12.04 20.28 -9.46
CA TRP A 96 -10.89 19.65 -10.10
C TRP A 96 -10.35 18.47 -9.27
N TRP A 97 -10.39 18.55 -7.93
CA TRP A 97 -9.88 17.50 -7.06
C TRP A 97 -10.70 16.22 -7.20
N VAL A 98 -12.04 16.35 -7.20
CA VAL A 98 -12.95 15.23 -7.44
C VAL A 98 -12.78 14.69 -8.86
N PHE A 99 -12.64 15.55 -9.87
CA PHE A 99 -12.43 15.13 -11.25
C PHE A 99 -11.12 14.33 -11.41
N CYS A 100 -10.03 14.79 -10.79
CA CYS A 100 -8.75 14.12 -10.82
C CYS A 100 -8.85 12.72 -10.20
N LEU A 101 -9.38 12.61 -8.99
CA LEU A 101 -9.49 11.30 -8.32
C LEU A 101 -10.49 10.38 -8.99
N LYS A 102 -11.59 10.92 -9.53
CA LYS A 102 -12.63 10.10 -10.16
C LYS A 102 -12.27 9.65 -11.57
N PHE A 103 -11.44 10.39 -12.31
CA PHE A 103 -11.21 10.10 -13.72
C PHE A 103 -9.73 10.06 -14.08
N VAL A 104 -8.97 11.12 -13.76
CA VAL A 104 -7.58 11.25 -14.19
C VAL A 104 -6.69 10.18 -13.55
N THR A 105 -6.70 10.07 -12.23
CA THR A 105 -5.84 9.15 -11.48
C THR A 105 -6.08 7.69 -11.89
N PRO A 106 -7.32 7.17 -11.94
CA PRO A 106 -7.55 5.80 -12.34
C PRO A 106 -7.18 5.51 -13.80
N VAL A 107 -7.42 6.46 -14.71
CA VAL A 107 -7.06 6.29 -16.13
C VAL A 107 -5.54 6.23 -16.29
N LEU A 108 -4.81 7.11 -15.62
CA LEU A 108 -3.35 7.11 -15.67
C LEU A 108 -2.77 5.85 -15.03
N LEU A 109 -3.22 5.47 -13.83
CA LEU A 109 -2.76 4.25 -13.16
C LEU A 109 -3.10 3.00 -13.98
N GLY A 110 -4.31 2.93 -14.54
CA GLY A 110 -4.72 1.83 -15.42
C GLY A 110 -3.87 1.75 -16.69
N TYR A 111 -3.63 2.88 -17.35
CA TYR A 111 -2.76 2.94 -18.52
C TYR A 111 -1.33 2.53 -18.19
N MET A 112 -0.75 3.05 -17.11
CA MET A 112 0.60 2.71 -16.66
C MET A 112 0.72 1.22 -16.36
N MET A 113 -0.27 0.62 -15.72
CA MET A 113 -0.25 -0.81 -15.39
C MET A 113 -0.33 -1.69 -16.65
N ILE A 114 -1.11 -1.29 -17.66
CA ILE A 114 -1.15 -1.98 -18.96
C ILE A 114 0.20 -1.87 -19.68
N GLN A 115 0.77 -0.66 -19.73
CA GLN A 115 2.08 -0.43 -20.35
C GLN A 115 3.19 -1.22 -19.67
N LEU A 116 3.14 -1.34 -18.35
CA LEU A 116 4.07 -2.14 -17.58
C LEU A 116 4.02 -3.61 -17.99
N VAL A 117 2.83 -4.21 -18.02
CA VAL A 117 2.68 -5.61 -18.41
C VAL A 117 3.19 -5.85 -19.82
N ILE A 118 2.89 -4.94 -20.76
CA ILE A 118 3.38 -5.05 -22.15
C ILE A 118 4.91 -4.98 -22.20
N THR A 119 5.51 -4.08 -21.43
CA THR A 119 6.97 -3.90 -21.38
C THR A 119 7.66 -5.15 -20.84
N GLU A 120 7.19 -5.67 -19.70
CA GLU A 120 7.76 -6.87 -19.05
C GLU A 120 7.63 -8.14 -19.91
N LEU A 121 6.58 -8.24 -20.73
CA LEU A 121 6.42 -9.35 -21.66
C LEU A 121 7.38 -9.29 -22.86
N LYS A 122 7.88 -8.10 -23.21
CA LYS A 122 8.83 -7.90 -24.31
C LYS A 122 10.27 -8.02 -23.84
N GLU A 123 10.59 -7.38 -22.73
CA GLU A 123 11.92 -7.29 -22.16
C GLU A 123 11.83 -7.58 -20.66
N PRO A 124 12.24 -8.79 -20.22
CA PRO A 124 12.22 -9.13 -18.81
C PRO A 124 13.06 -8.16 -17.97
N TYR A 125 12.52 -7.74 -16.81
CA TYR A 125 13.22 -6.83 -15.90
C TYR A 125 14.69 -7.21 -15.68
N ALA A 126 15.58 -6.25 -15.91
CA ALA A 126 17.02 -6.34 -15.75
C ALA A 126 17.68 -7.58 -16.41
N ASN A 127 17.06 -8.16 -17.45
CA ASN A 127 17.47 -9.41 -18.09
C ASN A 127 17.54 -10.61 -17.13
N TYR A 128 16.81 -10.58 -16.02
CA TYR A 128 16.71 -11.73 -15.13
C TYR A 128 15.96 -12.88 -15.82
N PRO A 129 16.28 -14.14 -15.46
CA PRO A 129 15.52 -15.29 -15.92
C PRO A 129 14.03 -15.13 -15.57
N VAL A 130 13.14 -15.36 -16.54
CA VAL A 130 11.68 -15.24 -16.35
C VAL A 130 11.20 -16.11 -15.18
N GLU A 131 11.78 -17.29 -14.99
CA GLU A 131 11.48 -18.15 -13.84
C GLU A 131 11.78 -17.46 -12.50
N ALA A 132 12.88 -16.74 -12.39
CA ALA A 132 13.24 -16.00 -11.20
C ALA A 132 12.27 -14.83 -10.97
N LEU A 133 11.90 -14.09 -12.02
CA LEU A 133 10.94 -12.98 -11.94
C LEU A 133 9.56 -13.46 -11.46
N ILE A 134 9.07 -14.59 -11.98
CA ILE A 134 7.78 -15.15 -11.56
C ILE A 134 7.86 -15.64 -10.11
N LYS A 135 8.89 -16.46 -9.80
CA LYS A 135 9.00 -17.14 -8.50
C LYS A 135 9.28 -16.18 -7.35
N TYR A 136 10.10 -15.16 -7.58
CA TYR A 136 10.54 -14.24 -6.54
C TYR A 136 9.82 -12.90 -6.58
N GLY A 137 9.41 -12.44 -7.75
CA GLY A 137 8.67 -11.19 -7.93
C GLY A 137 7.16 -11.40 -7.83
N ALA A 138 6.57 -12.02 -8.85
CA ALA A 138 5.11 -12.13 -8.98
C ALA A 138 4.46 -12.90 -7.82
N VAL A 139 5.05 -14.03 -7.41
CA VAL A 139 4.54 -14.82 -6.27
C VAL A 139 4.62 -14.03 -4.97
N THR A 140 5.72 -13.31 -4.71
CA THR A 140 5.87 -12.51 -3.49
C THR A 140 4.86 -11.35 -3.46
N ALA A 141 4.69 -10.64 -4.57
CA ALA A 141 3.70 -9.58 -4.67
C ALA A 141 2.28 -10.09 -4.45
N ALA A 142 1.91 -11.21 -5.10
CA ALA A 142 0.61 -11.85 -4.91
C ALA A 142 0.40 -12.31 -3.46
N ALA A 143 1.43 -12.91 -2.84
CA ALA A 143 1.37 -13.36 -1.46
C ALA A 143 1.13 -12.20 -0.48
N ILE A 144 1.80 -11.06 -0.67
CA ILE A 144 1.60 -9.86 0.17
C ILE A 144 0.19 -9.29 0.01
N ILE A 145 -0.34 -9.22 -1.22
CA ILE A 145 -1.71 -8.77 -1.47
C ILE A 145 -2.72 -9.71 -0.79
N ILE A 146 -2.57 -11.03 -0.98
CA ILE A 146 -3.44 -12.03 -0.36
C ILE A 146 -3.35 -11.93 1.17
N LEU A 147 -2.15 -11.79 1.74
CA LEU A 147 -1.97 -11.60 3.17
C LEU A 147 -2.68 -10.34 3.67
N GLY A 148 -2.59 -9.22 2.93
CA GLY A 148 -3.31 -8.00 3.25
C GLY A 148 -4.83 -8.19 3.28
N ILE A 149 -5.38 -8.91 2.30
CA ILE A 149 -6.80 -9.26 2.25
C ILE A 149 -7.19 -10.17 3.42
N LEU A 150 -6.38 -11.19 3.73
CA LEU A 150 -6.61 -12.07 4.87
C LEU A 150 -6.58 -11.31 6.19
N LEU A 151 -5.60 -10.40 6.35
CA LEU A 151 -5.52 -9.52 7.51
C LEU A 151 -6.72 -8.58 7.59
N SER A 152 -7.28 -8.12 6.47
CA SER A 152 -8.52 -7.33 6.45
C SER A 152 -9.71 -8.05 7.08
N PHE A 153 -9.77 -9.39 7.07
CA PHE A 153 -10.83 -10.14 7.73
C PHE A 153 -10.64 -10.30 9.24
N VAL A 154 -9.42 -10.08 9.75
CA VAL A 154 -9.19 -10.04 11.20
C VAL A 154 -9.90 -8.81 11.77
N LYS A 155 -10.73 -9.03 12.79
CA LYS A 155 -11.46 -7.94 13.48
C LYS A 155 -10.47 -6.94 14.08
N TRP A 156 -10.83 -5.66 14.02
CA TRP A 156 -10.11 -4.61 14.73
C TRP A 156 -10.37 -4.73 16.23
N ASP A 157 -9.38 -4.39 17.06
CA ASP A 157 -9.55 -4.29 18.51
C ASP A 157 -10.14 -2.90 18.86
N ASP A 158 -11.45 -2.86 19.12
CA ASP A 158 -12.28 -1.64 19.21
C ASP A 158 -12.02 -0.72 20.41
N LYS A 159 -11.03 -1.03 21.26
CA LYS A 159 -10.80 -0.32 22.53
C LYS A 159 -10.34 1.14 22.38
N LYS A 160 -9.88 1.58 21.20
CA LYS A 160 -9.56 3.00 20.92
C LYS A 160 -10.67 3.73 20.14
N THR A 161 -11.46 3.02 19.35
CA THR A 161 -12.48 3.60 18.46
C THR A 161 -13.61 4.29 19.23
N THR A 162 -13.85 3.90 20.49
CA THR A 162 -14.92 4.46 21.33
C THR A 162 -14.56 5.77 22.03
N THR A 163 -13.27 6.15 22.10
CA THR A 163 -12.84 7.37 22.81
C THR A 163 -12.85 8.58 21.88
N ASP A 164 -12.36 8.46 20.66
CA ASP A 164 -12.35 9.57 19.67
C ASP A 164 -13.76 9.99 19.22
N HIS A 165 -14.70 9.05 19.10
CA HIS A 165 -16.08 9.39 18.71
C HIS A 165 -16.86 10.15 19.80
N LYS A 166 -16.41 10.14 21.06
CA LYS A 166 -17.05 10.88 22.15
C LYS A 166 -16.53 12.31 22.31
N GLU A 167 -15.32 12.60 21.82
CA GLU A 167 -14.76 13.96 21.87
C GLU A 167 -15.12 14.80 20.63
N ALA A 168 -15.70 14.17 19.61
CA ALA A 168 -16.18 14.80 18.38
C ALA A 168 -17.71 15.02 18.32
N MET A 169 -18.45 14.78 19.40
CA MET A 169 -19.87 15.16 19.60
C MET A 169 -19.98 16.25 20.67
#